data_AF-A0A6I3EGB6-F1
#
_entry.id   AF-A0A6I3EGB6-F1
#
_cell.length_a   1.000
_cell.length_b   1.000
_cell.length_c   1.000
_cell.angle_alpha   90.00
_cell.angle_beta   90.00
_cell.angle_gamma   90.00
#
_symmetry.space_group_name_H-M   'P 1'
#
loop_
_entity.id
_entity.type
_entity.pdbx_description
1 polymer ?
#
loop_
_entity_poly.entity_id
_entity_poly.type
_entity_poly.pdbx_seq_one_letter_code
_entity_poly.pdbx_strand_id
1 'polypeptide(L)'
;MAKELLNESTVVAYLTKRGIISGLAEVEELTGGVSNVVLGIKSGDKDLVLKQALPQLKVAAVWKADQRRAIVEANGMKLLHSITPDSVPDLI
;
A
#
# COMPACT_ATOMS: atom_id res chain seq x y z
N MET A 1 14.57 3.56 -15.76
CA MET A 1 13.51 2.53 -15.87
C MET A 1 12.44 2.86 -14.84
N ALA A 2 11.17 2.96 -15.25
CA ALA A 2 10.08 3.06 -14.28
C ALA A 2 10.05 1.76 -13.45
N LYS A 3 10.00 1.89 -12.12
CA LYS A 3 9.93 0.71 -11.26
C LYS A 3 8.56 0.06 -11.46
N GLU A 4 8.54 -1.24 -11.70
CA GLU A 4 7.30 -1.99 -11.87
C GLU A 4 6.44 -1.87 -10.60
N LEU A 5 5.12 -1.77 -10.80
CA LEU A 5 4.16 -1.70 -9.71
C LEU A 5 3.99 -3.09 -9.10
N LEU A 6 3.78 -3.13 -7.79
CA LEU A 6 3.42 -4.37 -7.10
C LEU A 6 2.01 -4.77 -7.52
N ASN A 7 1.79 -6.08 -7.58
CA ASN A 7 0.54 -6.73 -7.90
C ASN A 7 0.42 -8.04 -7.10
N GLU A 8 -0.64 -8.79 -7.32
CA GLU A 8 -0.99 -10.01 -6.62
C GLU A 8 0.12 -11.07 -6.68
N SER A 9 0.84 -11.14 -7.81
CA SER A 9 1.94 -12.10 -8.01
C SER A 9 3.29 -11.67 -7.45
N THR A 10 3.50 -10.37 -7.24
CA THR A 10 4.82 -9.81 -6.86
C THR A 10 4.88 -9.35 -5.41
N VAL A 11 3.75 -9.04 -4.78
CA VAL A 11 3.71 -8.45 -3.44
C VAL A 11 4.18 -9.41 -2.35
N VAL A 12 3.88 -10.70 -2.48
CA VAL A 12 4.26 -11.71 -1.46
C VAL A 12 5.77 -11.78 -1.33
N ALA A 13 6.49 -11.90 -2.45
CA ALA A 13 7.95 -11.91 -2.45
C ALA A 13 8.55 -10.61 -1.89
N TYR A 14 7.93 -9.47 -2.21
CA TYR A 14 8.34 -8.17 -1.68
C TYR A 14 8.21 -8.07 -0.16
N LEU A 15 7.08 -8.50 0.41
CA LEU A 15 6.81 -8.46 1.85
C LEU A 15 7.66 -9.49 2.62
N THR A 16 7.82 -10.70 2.09
CA THR A 16 8.68 -11.75 2.68
C THR A 16 10.13 -11.30 2.75
N LYS A 17 10.66 -10.69 1.70
CA LYS A 17 12.04 -10.14 1.69
C LYS A 17 12.26 -9.08 2.76
N ARG A 18 11.20 -8.40 3.21
CA ARG A 18 11.23 -7.39 4.26
C ARG A 18 10.93 -7.95 5.66
N GLY A 19 10.65 -9.24 5.78
CA GLY A 19 10.31 -9.88 7.06
C GLY A 19 8.93 -9.49 7.61
N ILE A 20 8.05 -8.93 6.78
CA ILE A 20 6.72 -8.47 7.21
C ILE A 20 5.74 -9.65 7.33
N ILE A 21 5.81 -10.57 6.38
CA ILE A 21 5.02 -11.81 6.34
C ILE A 21 5.93 -13.02 6.15
N SER A 22 5.39 -14.20 6.42
CA SER A 22 6.06 -15.49 6.21
C SER A 22 5.06 -16.53 5.71
N GLY A 23 5.48 -17.38 4.76
CA GLY A 23 4.65 -18.45 4.23
C GLY A 23 3.74 -17.99 3.09
N LEU A 24 2.64 -18.73 2.90
CA LEU A 24 1.64 -18.42 1.88
C LEU A 24 0.79 -17.21 2.29
N ALA A 25 0.30 -16.49 1.29
CA ALA A 25 -0.60 -15.37 1.48
C ALA A 25 -1.66 -15.33 0.38
N GLU A 26 -2.88 -14.99 0.75
CA GLU A 26 -3.94 -14.62 -0.19
C GLU A 26 -3.81 -13.13 -0.48
N VAL A 27 -3.92 -12.74 -1.75
CA VAL A 27 -3.77 -11.35 -2.19
C VAL A 27 -4.89 -10.98 -3.14
N GLU A 28 -5.47 -9.79 -2.95
CA GLU A 28 -6.47 -9.20 -3.83
C GLU A 28 -6.17 -7.72 -4.10
N GLU A 29 -6.42 -7.23 -5.32
CA GLU A 29 -6.46 -5.78 -5.60
C GLU A 29 -7.74 -5.17 -5.03
N LEU A 30 -7.59 -4.18 -4.15
CA LEU A 30 -8.70 -3.40 -3.61
C LEU A 30 -9.00 -2.21 -4.52
N THR A 31 -10.20 -2.20 -5.10
CA THR A 31 -10.62 -1.21 -6.09
C THR A 31 -11.31 0.01 -5.45
N GLY A 32 -11.65 1.02 -6.26
CA GLY A 32 -12.36 2.23 -5.83
C GLY A 32 -11.50 3.50 -5.72
N GLY A 33 -10.18 3.35 -5.65
CA GLY A 33 -9.23 4.47 -5.67
C GLY A 33 -8.60 4.72 -7.04
N VAL A 34 -8.29 5.98 -7.35
CA VAL A 34 -7.61 6.37 -8.61
C VAL A 34 -6.13 6.66 -8.46
N SER A 35 -5.62 6.80 -7.23
CA SER A 35 -4.30 7.35 -6.96
C SER A 35 -3.26 6.32 -6.56
N ASN A 36 -3.64 5.09 -6.26
CA ASN A 36 -2.71 4.06 -5.77
C ASN A 36 -3.07 2.70 -6.38
N VAL A 37 -2.09 1.81 -6.41
CA VAL A 37 -2.37 0.37 -6.29
C VAL A 37 -2.60 0.08 -4.81
N VAL A 38 -3.66 -0.64 -4.50
CA VAL A 38 -3.99 -1.05 -3.13
C VAL A 38 -4.19 -2.56 -3.15
N LEU A 39 -3.46 -3.29 -2.31
CA LEU A 39 -3.54 -4.74 -2.21
C LEU A 39 -3.95 -5.12 -0.79
N GLY A 40 -4.97 -5.95 -0.65
CA GLY A 40 -5.28 -6.66 0.58
C GLY A 40 -4.44 -7.94 0.64
N ILE A 41 -3.83 -8.22 1.78
CA ILE A 41 -2.98 -9.39 1.99
C ILE A 41 -3.42 -10.10 3.27
N LYS A 42 -3.75 -11.39 3.18
CA LYS A 42 -3.98 -12.25 4.34
C LYS A 42 -2.88 -13.29 4.42
N SER A 43 -2.13 -13.33 5.52
CA SER A 43 -1.02 -14.27 5.71
C SER A 43 -0.93 -14.70 7.16
N GLY A 44 -1.24 -15.98 7.42
CA GLY A 44 -1.27 -16.52 8.77
C GLY A 44 -2.28 -15.78 9.66
N ASP A 45 -1.79 -15.15 10.72
CA ASP A 45 -2.54 -14.35 11.68
C ASP A 45 -2.56 -12.84 11.34
N LYS A 46 -2.00 -12.44 10.20
CA LYS A 46 -1.90 -11.04 9.76
C LYS A 46 -2.83 -10.74 8.60
N ASP A 47 -3.62 -9.69 8.77
CA ASP A 47 -4.35 -9.00 7.69
C ASP A 47 -3.71 -7.63 7.46
N LEU A 48 -3.25 -7.40 6.23
CA LEU A 48 -2.47 -6.23 5.85
C LEU A 48 -3.06 -5.54 4.63
N VAL A 49 -2.82 -4.24 4.53
CA VAL A 49 -3.07 -3.46 3.30
C VAL A 49 -1.75 -2.86 2.84
N LEU A 50 -1.35 -3.17 1.60
CA LEU A 50 -0.24 -2.49 0.95
C LEU A 50 -0.77 -1.41 0.02
N LYS A 51 -0.22 -0.20 0.14
CA LYS A 51 -0.56 0.94 -0.70
C LYS A 51 0.68 1.46 -1.44
N GLN A 52 0.58 1.58 -2.76
CA GLN A 52 1.66 2.09 -3.62
C GLN A 52 1.16 3.23 -4.50
N ALA A 53 1.78 4.41 -4.34
CA ALA A 53 1.46 5.60 -5.11
C ALA A 53 1.72 5.42 -6.61
N LEU A 54 0.74 5.74 -7.44
CA LEU A 54 0.90 5.84 -8.89
C LEU A 54 1.60 7.16 -9.28
N PRO A 55 2.44 7.19 -10.34
CA PRO A 55 3.00 8.44 -10.88
C PRO A 55 1.97 9.26 -11.67
N GLN A 56 0.89 8.62 -12.13
CA GLN A 56 -0.26 9.24 -12.79
C GLN A 56 -1.54 8.56 -12.29
N LEU A 57 -2.57 9.35 -11.99
CA LEU A 57 -3.84 8.85 -11.50
C LEU A 57 -4.64 8.14 -12.61
N LYS A 58 -5.42 7.12 -12.23
CA LYS A 58 -6.36 6.38 -13.08
C LYS A 58 -7.62 7.22 -13.38
N VAL A 59 -7.45 8.37 -14.02
CA VAL A 59 -8.54 9.28 -14.43
C VAL A 59 -8.46 9.59 -15.92
N ALA A 60 -9.54 10.08 -16.52
CA ALA A 60 -9.62 10.32 -17.97
C ALA A 60 -8.61 11.37 -18.46
N ALA A 61 -8.36 12.42 -17.66
CA ALA A 61 -7.36 13.43 -17.97
C ALA A 61 -5.95 12.99 -17.53
N VAL A 62 -4.92 13.49 -18.20
CA VAL A 62 -3.53 13.30 -17.74
C VAL A 62 -3.35 14.04 -16.43
N TRP A 63 -3.32 13.29 -15.32
CA TRP A 63 -3.11 13.83 -13.99
C TRP A 63 -1.90 13.15 -13.32
N LYS A 64 -0.74 13.81 -13.42
CA LYS A 64 0.51 13.34 -12.82
C LYS A 64 0.61 13.80 -11.36
N ALA A 65 1.16 12.94 -10.51
CA ALA A 65 1.39 13.25 -9.11
C ALA A 65 2.71 12.62 -8.64
N ASP A 66 3.47 13.37 -7.86
CA ASP A 66 4.71 12.87 -7.26
C ASP A 66 4.43 11.69 -6.32
N GLN A 67 5.16 10.59 -6.50
CA GLN A 67 5.02 9.38 -5.69
C GLN A 67 5.53 9.58 -4.25
N ARG A 68 6.36 10.59 -3.99
CA ARG A 68 6.82 10.97 -2.64
C ARG A 68 5.67 11.35 -1.70
N ARG A 69 4.47 11.60 -2.22
CA ARG A 69 3.26 11.78 -1.39
C ARG A 69 2.98 10.59 -0.45
N ALA A 70 3.42 9.38 -0.82
CA ALA A 70 3.29 8.22 0.07
C ALA A 70 4.08 8.38 1.37
N ILE A 71 5.19 9.14 1.34
CA ILE A 71 5.99 9.45 2.55
C ILE A 71 5.24 10.44 3.43
N VAL A 72 4.60 11.45 2.82
CA VAL A 72 3.78 12.43 3.55
C VAL A 72 2.57 11.75 4.18
N GLU A 73 1.90 10.85 3.45
CA GLU A 73 0.80 10.02 3.96
C GLU A 73 1.26 9.17 5.15
N ALA A 74 2.37 8.45 5.03
CA ALA A 74 2.92 7.66 6.14
C ALA A 74 3.25 8.50 7.37
N ASN A 75 3.85 9.69 7.21
CA ASN A 75 4.14 10.60 8.31
C ASN A 75 2.87 11.13 8.98
N GLY A 76 1.87 11.50 8.18
CA GLY A 76 0.57 11.94 8.66
C GLY A 76 -0.16 10.83 9.42
N MET A 77 -0.18 9.61 8.89
CA MET A 77 -0.76 8.46 9.57
C MET A 77 -0.08 8.16 10.90
N LYS A 78 1.26 8.16 10.96
CA LYS A 78 1.99 7.98 12.23
C LYS A 78 1.62 9.02 13.28
N LEU A 79 1.55 10.30 12.89
CA LEU A 79 1.16 11.37 13.79
C LEU A 79 -0.30 11.24 14.24
N LEU A 80 -1.22 10.96 13.32
CA LEU A 80 -2.64 10.88 13.66
C LEU A 80 -2.95 9.61 14.47
N HIS A 81 -2.27 8.49 14.21
CA HIS A 81 -2.39 7.27 15.00
C HIS A 81 -1.92 7.49 16.45
N SER A 82 -0.89 8.31 16.69
CA SER A 82 -0.47 8.62 18.07
C SER A 82 -1.46 9.52 18.83
N ILE A 83 -2.38 10.19 18.13
CA ILE A 83 -3.41 11.07 18.71
C ILE A 83 -4.74 10.32 18.87
N THR A 84 -5.14 9.54 17.86
CA THR A 84 -6.44 8.86 17.79
C THR A 84 -6.33 7.44 17.21
N PRO A 85 -5.68 6.51 17.93
CA PRO A 85 -5.32 5.19 17.42
C PRO A 85 -6.53 4.35 16.97
N ASP A 86 -7.70 4.54 17.57
CA ASP A 86 -8.93 3.80 17.21
C ASP A 86 -9.55 4.25 15.88
N SER A 87 -9.10 5.39 15.32
CA SER A 87 -9.65 5.97 14.08
C SER A 87 -8.66 6.00 12.92
N VAL A 88 -7.41 5.59 13.14
CA VAL A 88 -6.35 5.61 12.13
C VAL A 88 -5.62 4.28 12.22
N PRO A 89 -5.44 3.54 11.10
CA PRO A 89 -4.73 2.26 11.16
C PRO A 89 -3.26 2.45 11.51
N ASP A 90 -2.70 1.47 12.21
CA ASP A 90 -1.27 1.42 12.53
C ASP A 90 -0.44 1.25 11.24
N LEU A 91 0.80 1.77 11.26
CA LEU A 91 1.74 1.66 10.15
C LEU A 91 2.89 0.71 10.52
N ILE A 92 3.06 -0.33 9.70
CA ILE A 92 4.08 -1.37 9.85
C ILE A 92 5.38 -1.00 9.14
#